data_AF-A0A2V8NZY3-F1
#
_entry.id   AF-A0A2V8NZY3-F1
#
_cell.length_a   1.000
_cell.length_b   1.000
_cell.length_c   1.000
_cell.angle_alpha   90.00
_cell.angle_beta   90.00
_cell.angle_gamma   90.00
#
_symmetry.space_group_name_H-M   'P 1'
#
loop_
_entity.id
_entity.type
_entity.pdbx_description
1 polymer ?
#
loop_
_entity_poly.entity_id
_entity_poly.type
_entity_poly.pdbx_seq_one_letter_code
_entity_poly.pdbx_strand_id
1 'polypeptide(L)'
;MEERDFFTEKNETRPHTINCPSCKQAAEYQIRWIRRTRKQSLPPRASEEDRVRFKAARDYMVRVDDVLRCSNPRCGKRIEITSLQTVVLL
;
A
#
# COMPACT_ATOMS: atom_id res chain seq x y z
N MET A 1 -2.18 22.44 -8.07
CA MET A 1 -1.35 21.67 -7.13
C MET A 1 -1.50 20.20 -7.49
N GLU A 2 -0.45 19.36 -7.45
CA GLU A 2 -0.66 17.93 -7.70
C GLU A 2 -1.22 17.26 -6.44
N GLU A 3 -2.08 16.25 -6.60
CA GLU A 3 -2.69 15.57 -5.44
C GLU A 3 -1.65 14.99 -4.47
N ARG A 4 -0.45 14.66 -4.98
CA ARG A 4 0.69 14.16 -4.20
C ARG A 4 1.19 15.18 -3.16
N ASP A 5 1.02 16.48 -3.42
CA ASP A 5 1.43 17.53 -2.49
C ASP A 5 0.58 17.56 -1.22
N PHE A 6 -0.62 16.97 -1.23
CA PHE A 6 -1.53 16.92 -0.08
C PHE A 6 -1.19 15.82 0.92
N PHE A 7 -0.34 14.86 0.56
CA PHE A 7 -0.06 13.69 1.40
C PHE A 7 1.39 13.66 1.88
N THR A 8 1.56 13.02 3.03
CA THR A 8 2.85 12.55 3.53
C THR A 8 2.97 11.08 3.18
N GLU A 9 4.04 10.70 2.49
CA GLU A 9 4.33 9.31 2.16
C GLU A 9 5.24 8.71 3.23
N LYS A 10 4.87 7.56 3.78
CA LYS A 10 5.72 6.76 4.65
C LYS A 10 5.76 5.32 4.17
N ASN A 11 6.95 4.75 4.10
CA ASN A 11 7.11 3.33 3.85
C ASN A 11 6.85 2.55 5.15
N GLU A 12 5.95 1.58 5.10
CA GLU A 12 5.64 0.65 6.19
C GLU A 12 5.78 -0.79 5.66
N THR A 13 6.28 -1.71 6.48
CA THR A 13 6.22 -3.15 6.21
C THR A 13 5.19 -3.78 7.13
N ARG A 14 4.26 -4.56 6.56
CA ARG A 14 3.23 -5.24 7.34
C ARG A 14 3.25 -6.74 7.09
N PRO A 15 3.27 -7.57 8.15
CA PRO A 15 3.16 -9.01 8.01
C PRO A 15 1.80 -9.41 7.45
N HIS A 16 1.80 -10.30 6.46
CA HIS A 16 0.59 -10.93 5.95
C HIS A 16 0.85 -12.41 5.69
N THR A 17 -0.12 -13.24 6.07
CA THR A 17 -0.10 -14.67 5.76
C THR A 17 -0.57 -14.88 4.33
N ILE A 18 0.31 -15.37 3.46
CA ILE A 18 0.01 -15.66 2.06
C ILE A 18 0.17 -17.15 1.80
N ASN A 19 -0.80 -17.73 1.09
CA ASN A 19 -0.76 -19.12 0.66
C ASN A 19 -0.13 -19.23 -0.74
N CYS A 20 0.89 -20.09 -0.87
CA CYS A 20 1.48 -20.37 -2.17
C CYS A 20 0.56 -21.25 -3.02
N PRO A 21 0.15 -20.83 -4.23
CA PRO A 21 -0.71 -21.66 -5.09
C PRO A 21 -0.01 -22.93 -5.60
N SER A 22 1.33 -22.96 -5.60
CA SER A 22 2.11 -24.11 -6.08
C SER A 22 2.30 -25.21 -5.04
N CYS A 23 2.69 -24.88 -3.80
CA CYS A 23 2.93 -25.88 -2.75
C CYS A 23 1.85 -25.89 -1.65
N LYS A 24 0.84 -25.00 -1.74
CA LYS A 24 -0.28 -24.84 -0.79
C LYS A 24 0.13 -24.54 0.65
N GLN A 25 1.37 -24.09 0.84
CA GLN A 25 1.89 -23.73 2.15
C GLN A 25 1.58 -22.26 2.44
N ALA A 26 0.97 -22.02 3.60
CA ALA A 26 0.80 -20.69 4.15
C ALA A 26 2.06 -20.30 4.93
N ALA A 27 2.56 -19.09 4.69
CA ALA A 27 3.65 -18.51 5.46
C ALA A 27 3.41 -17.01 5.60
N GLU A 28 4.05 -16.42 6.60
CA GLU A 28 4.01 -14.99 6.85
C GLU A 28 5.09 -14.28 6.01
N TYR A 29 4.68 -13.24 5.30
CA TYR A 29 5.56 -12.42 4.46
C TYR A 29 5.47 -10.96 4.89
N GLN A 30 6.61 -10.29 4.95
CA GLN A 30 6.67 -8.84 5.17
C GLN A 30 6.41 -8.14 3.85
N ILE A 31 5.21 -7.57 3.70
CA ILE A 31 4.80 -6.86 2.49
C ILE A 31 5.05 -5.38 2.70
N ARG A 32 5.68 -4.72 1.73
CA ARG A 32 5.89 -3.28 1.73
C ARG A 32 4.63 -2.54 1.29
N TRP A 33 4.34 -1.47 2.03
CA TRP A 33 3.25 -0.56 1.82
C TRP A 33 3.76 0.87 1.86
N ILE A 34 3.17 1.73 1.03
CA ILE A 34 3.32 3.18 1.14
C ILE A 34 2.03 3.69 1.76
N ARG A 35 2.13 4.17 3.00
CA ARG A 35 1.04 4.90 3.65
C ARG A 35 1.06 6.34 3.20
N ARG A 36 -0.04 6.80 2.62
CA ARG A 36 -0.30 8.18 2.25
C ARG A 36 -1.26 8.77 3.26
N THR A 37 -0.75 9.62 4.13
CA THR A 37 -1.52 10.30 5.16
C THR A 37 -1.71 11.75 4.78
N ARG A 38 -2.95 12.23 4.81
CA ARG A 38 -3.29 13.62 4.49
C ARG A 38 -2.54 14.56 5.42
N LYS A 39 -1.92 15.60 4.88
CA LYS A 39 -1.29 16.67 5.67
C LYS A 39 -2.33 17.36 6.56
N GLN A 40 -1.89 17.96 7.68
CA GLN A 40 -2.81 18.70 8.56
C GLN A 40 -3.29 20.01 7.95
N SER A 41 -2.48 20.63 7.07
CA SER A 41 -2.80 21.90 6.43
C SER A 41 -2.47 21.89 4.95
N LEU A 42 -3.27 22.67 4.21
CA LEU A 42 -3.03 22.99 2.81
C LEU A 42 -2.02 24.13 2.68
N PRO A 43 -1.19 24.16 1.63
CA PRO A 43 -0.34 25.31 1.38
C PRO A 43 -1.18 26.60 1.20
N PRO A 44 -0.69 27.76 1.64
CA PRO A 44 -1.47 29.02 1.66
C PRO A 44 -2.01 29.48 0.30
N ARG A 45 -1.46 28.95 -0.81
CA ARG A 45 -1.84 29.27 -2.19
C ARG A 45 -2.74 28.21 -2.86
N ALA A 46 -3.37 27.33 -2.09
CA ALA A 46 -4.27 26.32 -2.63
C ALA A 46 -5.56 26.96 -3.19
N SER A 47 -5.98 26.52 -4.39
CA SER A 47 -7.23 26.95 -5.02
C SER A 47 -8.46 26.41 -4.26
N GLU A 48 -9.66 26.92 -4.57
CA GLU A 48 -10.89 26.38 -3.97
C GLU A 48 -11.12 24.91 -4.35
N GLU A 49 -10.77 24.52 -5.57
CA GLU A 49 -10.83 23.12 -6.03
C GLU A 49 -9.90 22.21 -5.22
N ASP A 50 -8.68 22.67 -4.93
CA ASP A 50 -7.70 21.95 -4.12
C ASP A 50 -8.23 21.75 -2.68
N ARG A 51 -8.97 22.71 -2.14
CA ARG A 51 -9.61 22.60 -0.81
C ARG A 51 -10.71 21.56 -0.78
N VAL A 52 -11.54 21.49 -1.82
CA VAL A 52 -12.59 20.46 -1.93
C VAL A 52 -11.97 19.07 -2.02
N ARG A 53 -10.95 18.88 -2.87
CA ARG A 53 -10.22 17.61 -3.00
C ARG A 53 -9.55 17.20 -1.70
N PHE A 54 -8.91 18.11 -0.99
CA PHE A 54 -8.30 17.85 0.31
C PHE A 54 -9.32 17.50 1.41
N LYS A 55 -10.52 18.08 1.37
CA LYS A 55 -11.59 17.71 2.30
C LYS A 55 -12.09 16.29 2.03
N ALA A 56 -12.17 15.89 0.77
CA ALA A 56 -12.56 14.54 0.36
C ALA A 56 -11.45 13.49 0.52
N ALA A 57 -10.19 13.92 0.51
CA ALA A 57 -9.02 13.06 0.67
C ALA A 57 -9.05 12.30 2.00
N ARG A 58 -8.90 10.97 1.90
CA ARG A 58 -8.73 10.05 3.04
C ARG A 58 -7.33 9.49 3.06
N ASP A 59 -6.92 9.02 4.22
CA ASP A 59 -5.69 8.26 4.36
C ASP A 59 -5.83 6.91 3.67
N TYR A 60 -4.78 6.47 3.00
CA TYR A 60 -4.77 5.16 2.35
C TYR A 60 -3.37 4.56 2.31
N MET A 61 -3.32 3.26 2.09
CA MET A 61 -2.09 2.52 1.90
C MET A 61 -2.08 1.92 0.50
N VAL A 62 -0.92 1.96 -0.15
CA VAL A 62 -0.68 1.33 -1.45
C VAL A 62 0.35 0.23 -1.26
N ARG A 63 0.00 -0.98 -1.69
CA ARG A 63 0.92 -2.12 -1.68
C ARG A 63 1.99 -1.91 -2.74
N VAL A 64 3.25 -2.09 -2.37
CA VAL A 64 4.40 -1.95 -3.27
C VAL A 64 4.81 -3.28 -3.89
N ASP A 65 4.68 -4.37 -3.12
CA ASP A 65 5.05 -5.70 -3.60
C ASP A 65 3.85 -6.35 -4.28
N ASP A 66 3.99 -6.72 -5.56
CA ASP A 66 2.98 -7.50 -6.29
C ASP A 66 3.32 -8.99 -6.35
N VAL A 67 4.60 -9.32 -6.14
CA VAL A 67 5.13 -10.67 -6.22
C VAL A 67 6.03 -10.97 -5.04
N LEU A 68 5.89 -12.17 -4.49
CA LEU A 68 6.70 -12.71 -3.41
C LEU A 68 7.43 -13.97 -3.91
N ARG A 69 8.49 -14.37 -3.23
CA ARG A 69 9.10 -15.69 -3.44
C ARG A 69 8.66 -16.61 -2.32
N CYS A 70 8.19 -17.81 -2.67
CA CYS A 70 7.78 -18.80 -1.69
C CYS A 70 8.92 -19.08 -0.71
N SER A 71 8.64 -18.97 0.60
CA SER A 71 9.62 -19.22 1.67
C SER A 71 10.05 -20.68 1.75
N ASN A 72 9.25 -21.61 1.21
CA ASN A 72 9.61 -23.02 1.14
C ASN A 72 10.77 -23.23 0.14
N PRO A 73 11.96 -23.67 0.60
CA PRO A 73 13.13 -23.86 -0.25
C PRO A 73 12.92 -24.88 -1.38
N ARG A 74 12.02 -25.85 -1.21
CA ARG A 74 11.70 -26.86 -2.23
C ARG A 74 10.81 -26.30 -3.35
N CYS A 75 10.05 -25.24 -3.08
CA CYS A 75 9.16 -24.62 -4.05
C CYS A 75 9.87 -23.45 -4.74
N GLY A 76 10.30 -22.45 -3.96
CA GLY A 76 11.02 -21.27 -4.45
C GLY A 76 10.31 -20.46 -5.55
N LYS A 77 9.05 -20.77 -5.88
CA LYS A 77 8.32 -20.14 -6.97
C LYS A 77 7.87 -18.74 -6.61
N ARG A 78 7.66 -17.92 -7.64
CA ARG A 78 7.05 -16.58 -7.51
C ARG A 78 5.56 -16.75 -7.22
N ILE A 79 5.06 -15.99 -6.26
CA ILE A 79 3.67 -15.95 -5.82
C ILE A 79 3.18 -14.54 -6.15
N GLU A 80 2.16 -14.42 -6.97
CA GLU A 80 1.44 -13.16 -7.16
C GLU A 80 0.50 -12.93 -5.99
N ILE A 81 0.52 -11.73 -5.40
CA ILE A 81 -0.31 -11.41 -4.24
C ILE A 81 -1.71 -11.05 -4.72
N THR A 82 -2.57 -12.05 -4.88
CA THR A 82 -3.97 -11.88 -5.29
C THR A 82 -4.94 -11.76 -4.12
N SER A 83 -4.53 -12.19 -2.92
CA SER A 83 -5.37 -12.20 -1.72
C SER A 83 -5.47 -10.85 -1.00
N LEU A 84 -4.66 -9.86 -1.40
CA LEU A 84 -4.65 -8.53 -0.81
C LEU A 84 -5.02 -7.49 -1.87
N GLN A 85 -5.77 -6.47 -1.46
CA GLN A 85 -6.04 -5.32 -2.31
C GLN A 85 -4.77 -4.49 -2.49
N THR A 86 -4.59 -3.90 -3.67
CA THR A 86 -3.45 -3.01 -3.96
C THR A 86 -3.57 -1.68 -3.23
N VAL A 87 -4.80 -1.23 -2.97
CA VAL A 87 -5.10 0.02 -2.24
C VAL A 87 -6.05 -0.30 -1.10
N VAL A 88 -5.71 0.16 0.09
CA VAL A 88 -6.54 0.01 1.30
C VAL A 88 -6.81 1.40 1.86
N LEU A 89 -8.09 1.76 1.98
CA LEU A 89 -8.50 2.98 2.69
C LEU A 89 -8.38 2.74 4.19
N LEU A 90 -7.81 3.72 4.90
CA LEU A 90 -7.64 3.69 6.36
C LEU A 90 -8.83 4.33 7.09
#